data_AF-A0A087GQN6-F1
#
_entry.id   AF-A0A087GQN6-F1
#
_cell.length_a   1.000
_cell.length_b   1.000
_cell.length_c   1.000
_cell.angle_alpha   90.00
_cell.angle_beta   90.00
_cell.angle_gamma   90.00
#
_symmetry.space_group_name_H-M   'P 1'
#
loop_
_entity.id
_entity.type
_entity.pdbx_description
1 polymer ?
#
loop_
_entity_poly.entity_id
_entity_poly.type
_entity_poly.pdbx_seq_one_letter_code
_entity_poly.pdbx_strand_id
1 'polypeptide(L)'
;MKGLFKSKPRTPADIVHHTRHLLLYADRSVSFPDLGESKRNDKVAELSKSLRDLKLILYGNSEAEPVAEACAQLTQEFFKDDTLRRLITSLPHLNLEARKDATQVVANLQRQQVSSRLIAADYLQSNLDLLDFLVQGFENTDMALHYGTMFRECIRHQIVAKYVLDSQHVKKFFNYIQLPNFDLAADAAATFKELMTRHKSTVAEFLTKNEDWFFADYNSKLLESSNYITRRQAIKLLGDILLDRSNSAVMTKYVSSMDNLRILMNLLRESSKTIQIEAFHVFKLFVANQNKPSDITNILVANRTKLLRLLADIKPDKENESFEADKAQVVREIASLKQRDRA
;
A
#
# COMPACT_ATOMS: atom_id res chain seq x y z
N MET A 1 19.86 54.63 -18.64
CA MET A 1 19.11 54.06 -17.48
C MET A 1 18.13 53.00 -17.99
N LYS A 2 18.51 51.72 -17.97
CA LYS A 2 17.55 50.61 -18.09
C LYS A 2 17.37 50.07 -16.67
N GLY A 3 16.38 50.58 -15.95
CA GLY A 3 15.99 50.02 -14.66
C GLY A 3 15.57 48.58 -14.90
N LEU A 4 16.33 47.64 -14.31
CA LEU A 4 15.94 46.24 -14.24
C LEU A 4 14.63 46.16 -13.44
N PHE A 5 13.50 46.07 -14.13
CA PHE A 5 12.27 45.59 -13.53
C PHE A 5 12.52 44.14 -13.11
N LYS A 6 12.89 43.92 -11.84
CA LYS A 6 12.80 42.58 -11.25
C LYS A 6 11.33 42.18 -11.35
N SER A 7 11.04 41.12 -12.10
CA SER A 7 9.69 40.55 -12.17
C SER A 7 9.21 40.28 -10.75
N LYS A 8 7.98 40.70 -10.42
CA LYS A 8 7.35 40.43 -9.12
C LYS A 8 7.47 38.92 -8.82
N PRO A 9 7.86 38.52 -7.60
CA PRO A 9 7.91 37.11 -7.25
C PRO A 9 6.51 36.50 -7.48
N ARG A 10 6.48 35.37 -8.20
CA ARG A 10 5.24 34.65 -8.47
C ARG A 10 4.64 34.15 -7.16
N THR A 11 3.34 34.32 -6.99
CA THR A 11 2.62 33.71 -5.86
C THR A 11 2.54 32.20 -6.03
N PRO A 12 2.25 31.42 -4.95
CA PRO A 12 2.04 29.99 -5.08
C PRO A 12 0.97 29.63 -6.12
N ALA A 13 -0.12 30.40 -6.18
CA ALA A 13 -1.18 30.24 -7.17
C ALA A 13 -0.69 30.49 -8.60
N ASP A 14 0.11 31.55 -8.82
CA ASP A 14 0.69 31.84 -10.15
C ASP A 14 1.57 30.69 -10.66
N ILE A 15 2.33 30.06 -9.77
CA ILE A 15 3.19 28.91 -10.10
C ILE A 15 2.34 27.70 -10.48
N VAL A 16 1.23 27.46 -9.79
CA VAL A 16 0.30 26.38 -10.15
C VAL A 16 -0.34 26.64 -11.52
N HIS A 17 -0.87 27.83 -11.78
CA HIS A 17 -1.44 28.18 -13.08
C HIS A 17 -0.42 28.03 -14.22
N HIS A 18 0.81 28.50 -13.97
CA HIS A 18 1.90 28.35 -14.92
C HIS A 18 2.24 26.88 -15.17
N THR A 19 2.34 26.06 -14.12
CA THR A 19 2.57 24.61 -14.23
C THR A 19 1.46 23.94 -15.04
N ARG A 20 0.20 24.26 -14.74
CA ARG A 20 -0.97 23.73 -15.46
C ARG A 20 -0.93 24.05 -16.95
N HIS A 21 -0.57 25.28 -17.30
CA HIS A 21 -0.39 25.68 -18.70
C HIS A 21 0.77 24.91 -19.36
N LEU A 22 1.88 24.72 -18.66
CA LEU A 22 3.05 24.00 -19.19
C LEU A 22 2.79 22.50 -19.40
N LEU A 23 1.94 21.89 -18.58
CA LEU A 23 1.55 20.48 -18.73
C LEU A 23 0.91 20.18 -20.09
N LEU A 24 0.25 21.14 -20.72
CA LEU A 24 -0.33 20.99 -22.06
C LEU A 24 0.72 20.62 -23.12
N TYR A 25 1.97 21.06 -22.95
CA TYR A 25 3.06 20.78 -23.91
C TYR A 25 3.74 19.43 -23.68
N ALA A 26 3.58 18.85 -22.49
CA ALA A 26 4.05 17.51 -22.18
C ALA A 26 3.05 16.43 -22.66
N ASP A 27 1.77 16.78 -22.76
CA ASP A 27 0.72 15.92 -23.30
C ASP A 27 0.85 15.74 -24.81
N ARG A 28 1.24 14.54 -25.25
CA ARG A 28 1.41 14.22 -26.67
C ARG A 28 0.10 14.06 -27.44
N SER A 29 -1.04 13.93 -26.74
CA SER A 29 -2.35 13.91 -27.38
C SER A 29 -2.79 15.30 -27.86
N VAL A 30 -2.21 16.37 -27.28
CA VAL A 30 -2.52 17.75 -27.63
C VAL A 30 -1.64 18.19 -28.80
N SER A 31 -2.28 18.41 -29.95
CA SER A 31 -1.61 18.92 -31.15
C SER A 31 -1.55 20.44 -31.14
N PHE A 32 -0.34 20.98 -31.33
CA PHE A 32 -0.10 22.41 -31.56
C PHE A 32 0.44 22.58 -32.98
N PRO A 33 -0.42 22.92 -33.97
CA PRO A 33 -0.04 22.93 -35.39
C PRO A 33 1.20 23.77 -35.70
N ASP A 34 1.39 24.88 -34.98
CA ASP A 34 2.45 25.85 -35.23
C ASP A 34 3.67 25.71 -34.28
N LEU A 35 3.70 24.69 -33.42
CA LEU A 35 4.75 24.52 -32.41
C LEU A 35 5.76 23.45 -32.84
N GLY A 36 6.95 23.90 -33.25
CA GLY A 36 8.07 23.00 -33.53
C GLY A 36 8.56 22.24 -32.29
N GLU A 37 9.14 21.05 -32.51
CA GLU A 37 9.60 20.14 -31.45
C GLU A 37 10.61 20.78 -30.49
N SER A 38 11.53 21.62 -31.00
CA SER A 38 12.48 22.36 -30.16
C SER A 38 11.76 23.27 -29.16
N LYS A 39 10.73 24.01 -29.58
CA LYS A 39 9.97 24.90 -28.70
C LYS A 39 9.15 24.10 -27.67
N ARG A 40 8.66 22.92 -28.05
CA ARG A 40 7.98 22.01 -27.11
C ARG A 40 8.97 21.53 -26.03
N ASN A 41 10.17 21.15 -26.42
CA ASN A 41 11.22 20.72 -25.49
C ASN A 41 11.60 21.85 -24.51
N ASP A 42 11.68 23.09 -24.98
CA ASP A 42 11.89 24.26 -24.12
C ASP A 42 10.77 24.41 -23.08
N LYS A 43 9.51 24.16 -23.47
CA LYS A 43 8.36 24.18 -22.54
C LYS A 43 8.38 23.04 -21.54
N VAL A 44 8.85 21.85 -21.92
CA VAL A 44 9.04 20.73 -20.98
C VAL A 44 10.19 21.00 -20.00
N ALA A 45 11.24 21.69 -20.43
CA ALA A 45 12.30 22.15 -19.54
C ALA A 45 11.79 23.22 -18.56
N GLU A 46 10.97 24.15 -19.02
CA GLU A 46 10.28 25.15 -18.18
C GLU A 46 9.34 24.45 -17.17
N LEU A 47 8.62 23.40 -17.58
CA LEU A 47 7.78 22.58 -16.70
C LEU A 47 8.61 21.93 -15.58
N SER A 48 9.77 21.37 -15.92
CA SER A 48 10.68 20.74 -14.96
C SER A 48 11.12 21.73 -13.88
N LYS A 49 11.39 22.99 -14.26
CA LYS A 49 11.69 24.06 -13.29
C LYS A 49 10.47 24.40 -12.43
N SER A 50 9.29 24.52 -13.04
CA SER A 50 8.05 24.82 -12.32
C SER A 50 7.69 23.75 -11.30
N LEU A 51 7.90 22.46 -11.61
CA LEU A 51 7.70 21.35 -10.68
C LEU A 51 8.66 21.42 -9.48
N ARG A 52 9.91 21.83 -9.72
CA ARG A 52 10.87 22.07 -8.65
C ARG A 52 10.43 23.23 -7.76
N ASP A 53 9.93 24.31 -8.34
CA ASP A 53 9.42 25.46 -7.58
C ASP A 53 8.22 25.05 -6.70
N LEU A 54 7.29 24.25 -7.22
CA LEU A 54 6.19 23.67 -6.42
C LEU A 54 6.73 22.82 -5.27
N LYS A 55 7.73 21.96 -5.52
CA LYS A 55 8.35 21.13 -4.49
C LYS A 55 8.99 21.98 -3.39
N LEU A 56 9.72 23.03 -3.75
CA LEU A 56 10.38 23.92 -2.80
C LEU A 56 9.37 24.64 -1.89
N ILE A 57 8.20 24.99 -2.40
CA ILE A 57 7.12 25.55 -1.56
C ILE A 57 6.65 24.52 -0.54
N LEU A 58 6.48 23.25 -0.94
CA LEU A 58 5.90 22.19 -0.12
C LEU A 58 6.86 21.55 0.89
N TYR A 59 8.17 21.58 0.61
CA TYR A 59 9.21 20.95 1.44
C TYR A 59 10.21 21.94 2.04
N GLY A 60 10.20 23.20 1.60
CA GLY A 60 11.25 24.16 1.94
C GLY A 60 12.56 23.86 1.20
N ASN A 61 13.64 24.48 1.69
CA ASN A 61 15.00 24.27 1.21
C ASN A 61 15.99 24.22 2.39
N SER A 62 17.29 24.29 2.13
CA SER A 62 18.32 24.26 3.19
C SER A 62 18.31 25.50 4.11
N GLU A 63 17.65 26.58 3.70
CA GLU A 63 17.67 27.87 4.38
C GLU A 63 16.34 28.22 5.06
N ALA A 64 15.22 27.67 4.57
CA ALA A 64 13.88 28.00 5.04
C ALA A 64 12.95 26.79 5.02
N GLU A 65 12.19 26.64 6.10
CA GLU A 65 11.10 25.69 6.23
C GLU A 65 9.88 26.08 5.36
N PRO A 66 9.03 25.12 4.95
CA PRO A 66 7.84 25.41 4.17
C PRO A 66 6.85 26.29 4.96
N VAL A 67 6.41 27.37 4.35
CA VAL A 67 5.42 28.29 4.94
C VAL A 67 4.01 27.70 4.79
N ALA A 68 3.33 27.48 5.91
CA ALA A 68 2.01 26.83 5.94
C ALA A 68 0.96 27.52 5.06
N GLU A 69 0.91 28.86 5.08
CA GLU A 69 -0.01 29.63 4.23
C GLU A 69 0.28 29.42 2.74
N ALA A 70 1.56 29.43 2.34
CA ALA A 70 1.96 29.20 0.95
C ALA A 70 1.62 27.77 0.50
N CYS A 71 1.83 26.77 1.36
CA CYS A 71 1.42 25.40 1.12
C CYS A 71 -0.10 25.29 0.94
N ALA A 72 -0.88 25.96 1.77
CA ALA A 72 -2.33 25.94 1.69
C ALA A 72 -2.84 26.61 0.38
N GLN A 73 -2.28 27.77 0.01
CA GLN A 73 -2.60 28.46 -1.25
C GLN A 73 -2.26 27.61 -2.47
N LEU A 74 -1.05 27.02 -2.51
CA LEU A 74 -0.64 26.10 -3.58
C LEU A 74 -1.61 24.92 -3.67
N THR A 75 -1.88 24.27 -2.53
CA THR A 75 -2.76 23.11 -2.47
C THR A 75 -4.16 23.44 -2.99
N GLN A 76 -4.74 24.55 -2.52
CA GLN A 76 -6.06 24.99 -2.95
C GLN A 76 -6.10 25.23 -4.45
N GLU A 77 -5.12 25.94 -5.00
CA GLU A 77 -5.09 26.23 -6.44
C GLU A 77 -4.84 24.97 -7.27
N PHE A 78 -4.01 24.03 -6.79
CA PHE A 78 -3.67 22.80 -7.50
C PHE A 78 -4.90 21.93 -7.79
N PHE A 79 -5.80 21.81 -6.83
CA PHE A 79 -7.00 20.94 -6.91
C PHE A 79 -8.26 21.63 -7.45
N LYS A 80 -8.25 22.93 -7.79
CA LYS A 80 -9.42 23.60 -8.38
C LYS A 80 -9.78 23.08 -9.77
N ASP A 81 -8.77 22.72 -10.55
CA ASP A 81 -8.90 22.23 -11.93
C ASP A 81 -8.20 20.87 -12.09
N ASP A 82 -8.04 20.44 -13.33
CA ASP A 82 -7.50 19.13 -13.70
C ASP A 82 -5.96 19.02 -13.65
N THR A 83 -5.31 19.75 -12.73
CA THR A 83 -3.83 19.76 -12.62
C THR A 83 -3.27 18.38 -12.30
N LEU A 84 -3.90 17.68 -11.34
CA LEU A 84 -3.41 16.38 -10.88
C LEU A 84 -3.43 15.35 -12.01
N ARG A 85 -4.57 15.22 -12.70
CA ARG A 85 -4.72 14.32 -13.86
C ARG A 85 -3.66 14.58 -14.91
N ARG A 86 -3.54 15.84 -15.34
CA ARG A 86 -2.57 16.24 -16.38
C ARG A 86 -1.15 15.94 -15.97
N LEU A 87 -0.81 16.16 -14.70
CA LEU A 87 0.52 15.85 -14.17
C LEU A 87 0.79 14.34 -14.21
N ILE A 88 -0.17 13.52 -13.77
CA ILE A 88 -0.07 12.07 -13.76
C ILE A 88 0.08 11.52 -15.20
N THR A 89 -0.75 11.98 -16.15
CA THR A 89 -0.70 11.48 -17.54
C THR A 89 0.53 11.96 -18.29
N SER A 90 1.08 13.14 -17.94
CA SER A 90 2.30 13.68 -18.55
C SER A 90 3.59 13.07 -18.00
N LEU A 91 3.53 12.37 -16.87
CA LEU A 91 4.69 11.87 -16.13
C LEU A 91 5.68 11.04 -16.99
N PRO A 92 5.23 10.14 -17.89
CA PRO A 92 6.13 9.37 -18.76
C PRO A 92 6.95 10.24 -19.73
N HIS A 93 6.47 11.45 -20.03
CA HIS A 93 7.12 12.37 -20.97
C HIS A 93 8.12 13.32 -20.30
N LEU A 94 8.25 13.25 -18.97
CA LEU A 94 9.22 14.03 -18.21
C LEU A 94 10.54 13.28 -18.06
N ASN A 95 11.62 14.01 -17.81
CA ASN A 95 12.91 13.42 -17.41
C ASN A 95 12.85 12.90 -15.96
N LEU A 96 13.84 12.10 -15.56
CA LEU A 96 13.85 11.43 -14.25
C LEU A 96 13.72 12.39 -13.07
N GLU A 97 14.44 13.52 -13.08
CA GLU A 97 14.39 14.48 -11.98
C GLU A 97 13.02 15.17 -11.89
N ALA A 98 12.43 15.54 -13.02
CA ALA A 98 11.07 16.08 -13.05
C ALA A 98 10.01 15.05 -12.61
N ARG A 99 10.19 13.76 -12.92
CA ARG A 99 9.31 12.68 -12.41
C ARG A 99 9.40 12.56 -10.88
N LYS A 100 10.62 12.62 -10.32
CA LYS A 100 10.83 12.62 -8.86
C LYS A 100 10.17 13.83 -8.20
N ASP A 101 10.40 15.02 -8.75
CA ASP A 101 9.81 16.27 -8.24
C ASP A 101 8.28 16.20 -8.29
N ALA A 102 7.69 15.78 -9.41
CA ALA A 102 6.24 15.59 -9.54
C ALA A 102 5.69 14.56 -8.55
N THR A 103 6.39 13.44 -8.34
CA THR A 103 6.01 12.40 -7.37
C THR A 103 5.95 12.96 -5.96
N GLN A 104 6.97 13.72 -5.55
CA GLN A 104 7.03 14.34 -4.23
C GLN A 104 5.96 15.42 -4.05
N VAL A 105 5.71 16.24 -5.08
CA VAL A 105 4.63 17.23 -5.08
C VAL A 105 3.28 16.54 -4.87
N VAL A 106 2.94 15.54 -5.68
CA VAL A 106 1.67 14.80 -5.55
C VAL A 106 1.55 14.14 -4.18
N ALA A 107 2.62 13.50 -3.70
CA ALA A 107 2.64 12.83 -2.40
C ALA A 107 2.37 13.78 -1.24
N ASN A 108 3.04 14.94 -1.23
CA ASN A 108 2.88 15.95 -0.18
C ASN A 108 1.46 16.53 -0.19
N LEU A 109 0.94 16.87 -1.38
CA LEU A 109 -0.39 17.45 -1.55
C LEU A 109 -1.52 16.57 -0.99
N GLN A 110 -1.37 15.24 -0.97
CA GLN A 110 -2.38 14.35 -0.36
C GLN A 110 -2.53 14.54 1.16
N ARG A 111 -1.55 15.15 1.82
CA ARG A 111 -1.50 15.32 3.28
C ARG A 111 -1.82 16.75 3.73
N GLN A 112 -1.79 17.70 2.80
CA GLN A 112 -1.98 19.10 3.08
C GLN A 112 -3.43 19.40 3.50
N GLN A 113 -3.57 20.18 4.57
CA GLN A 113 -4.86 20.65 5.04
C GLN A 113 -5.06 22.12 4.64
N VAL A 114 -6.18 22.40 3.99
CA VAL A 114 -6.63 23.75 3.67
C VAL A 114 -7.86 24.04 4.51
N SER A 115 -7.78 25.04 5.40
CA SER A 115 -8.85 25.34 6.37
C SER A 115 -9.31 24.09 7.14
N SER A 116 -8.34 23.30 7.61
CA SER A 116 -8.55 22.02 8.34
C SER A 116 -9.25 20.91 7.54
N ARG A 117 -9.31 21.01 6.20
CA ARG A 117 -9.88 19.99 5.30
C ARG A 117 -8.83 19.42 4.36
N LEU A 118 -8.92 18.11 4.08
CA LEU A 118 -8.10 17.43 3.07
C LEU A 118 -8.77 17.55 1.70
N ILE A 119 -8.60 18.70 1.03
CA ILE A 119 -9.26 18.97 -0.25
C ILE A 119 -8.85 17.99 -1.38
N ALA A 120 -7.71 17.32 -1.22
CA ALA A 120 -7.28 16.25 -2.12
C ALA A 120 -8.29 15.08 -2.13
N ALA A 121 -8.91 14.77 -0.99
CA ALA A 121 -9.93 13.72 -0.90
C ALA A 121 -11.18 14.09 -1.72
N ASP A 122 -11.62 15.35 -1.65
CA ASP A 122 -12.79 15.85 -2.39
C ASP A 122 -12.56 15.81 -3.91
N TYR A 123 -11.35 16.22 -4.34
CA TYR A 123 -10.96 16.11 -5.76
C TYR A 123 -10.94 14.66 -6.23
N LEU A 124 -10.32 13.76 -5.46
CA LEU A 124 -10.21 12.33 -5.81
C LEU A 124 -11.57 11.64 -5.84
N GLN A 125 -12.50 11.99 -4.95
CA GLN A 125 -13.86 11.48 -4.98
C GLN A 125 -14.56 11.76 -6.33
N SER A 126 -14.24 12.91 -6.97
CA SER A 126 -14.79 13.29 -8.27
C SER A 126 -13.99 12.75 -9.45
N ASN A 127 -12.84 12.10 -9.22
CA ASN A 127 -11.86 11.68 -10.24
C ASN A 127 -11.28 10.28 -9.94
N LEU A 128 -12.12 9.35 -9.48
CA LEU A 128 -11.66 8.03 -9.04
C LEU A 128 -11.04 7.17 -10.16
N ASP A 129 -11.37 7.45 -11.41
CA ASP A 129 -10.78 6.80 -12.58
C ASP A 129 -9.25 7.03 -12.68
N LEU A 130 -8.71 8.07 -12.04
CA LEU A 130 -7.26 8.28 -11.93
C LEU A 130 -6.55 7.11 -11.23
N LEU A 131 -7.25 6.44 -10.31
CA LEU A 131 -6.67 5.31 -9.60
C LEU A 131 -6.49 4.11 -10.51
N ASP A 132 -7.35 3.94 -11.52
CA ASP A 132 -7.21 2.86 -12.50
C ASP A 132 -5.90 3.02 -13.28
N PHE A 133 -5.57 4.25 -13.65
CA PHE A 133 -4.32 4.59 -14.32
C PHE A 133 -3.11 4.36 -13.41
N LEU A 134 -3.16 4.81 -12.16
CA LEU A 134 -2.06 4.63 -11.21
C LEU A 134 -1.79 3.14 -10.90
N VAL A 135 -2.84 2.31 -10.77
CA VAL A 135 -2.68 0.86 -10.54
C VAL A 135 -2.12 0.16 -11.78
N GLN A 136 -2.59 0.51 -12.98
CA GLN A 136 -2.03 -0.01 -14.23
C GLN A 136 -0.57 0.42 -14.42
N GLY A 137 -0.19 1.56 -13.86
CA GLY A 137 1.17 2.08 -13.85
C GLY A 137 2.24 1.14 -13.30
N PHE A 138 1.87 0.18 -12.43
CA PHE A 138 2.78 -0.86 -11.94
C PHE A 138 3.27 -1.82 -13.05
N GLU A 139 2.57 -1.89 -14.18
CA GLU A 139 2.95 -2.70 -15.35
C GLU A 139 4.07 -2.03 -16.17
N ASN A 140 4.34 -0.74 -15.97
CA ASN A 140 5.43 -0.01 -16.62
C ASN A 140 6.62 0.15 -15.67
N THR A 141 7.71 -0.58 -15.91
CA THR A 141 8.90 -0.62 -15.03
C THR A 141 9.51 0.74 -14.76
N ASP A 142 9.52 1.65 -15.74
CA ASP A 142 10.13 2.98 -15.62
C ASP A 142 9.28 3.94 -14.77
N MET A 143 7.98 3.64 -14.64
CA MET A 143 7.01 4.48 -13.96
C MET A 143 6.45 3.88 -12.67
N ALA A 144 6.60 2.57 -12.48
CA ALA A 144 5.96 1.82 -11.41
C ALA A 144 6.26 2.39 -10.02
N LEU A 145 7.51 2.77 -9.71
CA LEU A 145 7.85 3.36 -8.41
C LEU A 145 7.23 4.75 -8.20
N HIS A 146 7.14 5.54 -9.26
CA HIS A 146 6.52 6.88 -9.22
C HIS A 146 5.02 6.75 -8.99
N TYR A 147 4.34 5.93 -9.80
CA TYR A 147 2.90 5.70 -9.67
C TYR A 147 2.55 4.97 -8.38
N GLY A 148 3.36 3.99 -7.94
CA GLY A 148 3.18 3.31 -6.67
C GLY A 148 3.26 4.25 -5.48
N THR A 149 4.22 5.18 -5.50
CA THR A 149 4.31 6.24 -4.47
C THR A 149 3.09 7.17 -4.49
N MET A 150 2.70 7.68 -5.66
CA MET A 150 1.51 8.54 -5.77
C MET A 150 0.23 7.83 -5.33
N PHE A 151 0.05 6.58 -5.76
CA PHE A 151 -1.09 5.74 -5.43
C PHE A 151 -1.20 5.47 -3.93
N ARG A 152 -0.07 5.12 -3.31
CA ARG A 152 0.00 4.85 -1.87
C ARG A 152 -0.37 6.09 -1.03
N GLU A 153 -0.05 7.29 -1.50
CA GLU A 153 -0.50 8.51 -0.86
C GLU A 153 -2.00 8.79 -1.07
N CYS A 154 -2.56 8.39 -2.22
CA CYS A 154 -3.99 8.53 -2.50
C CYS A 154 -4.84 7.58 -1.64
N ILE A 155 -4.42 6.33 -1.42
CA ILE A 155 -5.15 5.35 -0.58
C ILE A 155 -5.19 5.75 0.91
N ARG A 156 -4.47 6.81 1.31
CA ARG A 156 -4.63 7.43 2.64
C ARG A 156 -6.04 7.98 2.84
N HIS A 157 -6.74 8.33 1.76
CA HIS A 157 -8.14 8.75 1.79
C HIS A 157 -9.05 7.52 1.72
N GLN A 158 -9.99 7.42 2.65
CA GLN A 158 -10.86 6.24 2.76
C GLN A 158 -11.69 6.00 1.49
N ILE A 159 -12.15 7.07 0.83
CA ILE A 159 -12.92 6.98 -0.43
C ILE A 159 -12.13 6.29 -1.54
N VAL A 160 -10.84 6.57 -1.63
CA VAL A 160 -9.93 5.96 -2.61
C VAL A 160 -9.67 4.50 -2.27
N ALA A 161 -9.35 4.20 -1.01
CA ALA A 161 -9.13 2.83 -0.58
C ALA A 161 -10.37 1.95 -0.81
N LYS A 162 -11.57 2.48 -0.51
CA LYS A 162 -12.84 1.79 -0.79
C LYS A 162 -13.02 1.51 -2.28
N TYR A 163 -12.81 2.51 -3.13
CA TYR A 163 -12.90 2.34 -4.60
C TYR A 163 -11.98 1.23 -5.10
N VAL A 164 -10.72 1.21 -4.67
CA VAL A 164 -9.75 0.18 -5.10
C VAL A 164 -10.15 -1.21 -4.60
N LEU A 165 -10.56 -1.33 -3.33
CA LEU A 165 -10.99 -2.60 -2.74
C LEU A 165 -12.24 -3.17 -3.43
N ASP A 166 -13.19 -2.32 -3.80
CA ASP A 166 -14.43 -2.72 -4.49
C ASP A 166 -14.22 -3.03 -5.98
N SER A 167 -13.03 -2.75 -6.52
CA SER A 167 -12.67 -2.97 -7.94
C SER A 167 -11.89 -4.28 -8.16
N GLN A 168 -11.67 -4.65 -9.44
CA GLN A 168 -10.79 -5.78 -9.78
C GLN A 168 -9.29 -5.48 -9.57
N HIS A 169 -8.91 -4.23 -9.27
CA HIS A 169 -7.51 -3.82 -9.10
C HIS A 169 -6.82 -4.53 -7.93
N VAL A 170 -7.54 -4.82 -6.85
CA VAL A 170 -6.98 -5.52 -5.69
C VAL A 170 -6.36 -6.87 -6.08
N LYS A 171 -6.94 -7.58 -7.07
CA LYS A 171 -6.42 -8.87 -7.54
C LYS A 171 -5.07 -8.75 -8.24
N LYS A 172 -4.79 -7.61 -8.87
CA LYS A 172 -3.51 -7.37 -9.55
C LYS A 172 -2.34 -7.38 -8.58
N PHE A 173 -2.55 -6.99 -7.32
CA PHE A 173 -1.48 -6.98 -6.31
C PHE A 173 -0.93 -8.37 -6.01
N PHE A 174 -1.71 -9.45 -6.15
CA PHE A 174 -1.19 -10.82 -6.02
C PHE A 174 -0.10 -11.14 -7.06
N ASN A 175 -0.13 -10.48 -8.21
CA ASN A 175 0.87 -10.61 -9.25
C ASN A 175 1.99 -9.58 -9.06
N TYR A 176 1.65 -8.31 -8.76
CA TYR A 176 2.64 -7.24 -8.61
C TYR A 176 3.65 -7.50 -7.48
N ILE A 177 3.20 -8.09 -6.36
CA ILE A 177 4.05 -8.47 -5.23
C ILE A 177 5.06 -9.56 -5.59
N GLN A 178 4.87 -10.24 -6.71
CA GLN A 178 5.70 -11.34 -7.17
C GLN A 178 6.48 -10.98 -8.44
N LEU A 179 6.57 -9.68 -8.78
CA LEU A 179 7.38 -9.22 -9.90
C LEU A 179 8.85 -9.63 -9.72
N PRO A 180 9.57 -9.98 -10.81
CA PRO A 180 10.98 -10.34 -10.72
C PRO A 180 11.88 -9.21 -10.21
N ASN A 181 11.49 -7.95 -10.47
CA ASN A 181 12.21 -6.80 -9.96
C ASN A 181 11.85 -6.60 -8.48
N PHE A 182 12.86 -6.75 -7.62
CA PHE A 182 12.71 -6.67 -6.16
C PHE A 182 12.14 -5.33 -5.68
N ASP A 183 12.61 -4.21 -6.21
CA ASP A 183 12.17 -2.89 -5.77
C ASP A 183 10.68 -2.67 -6.10
N LEU A 184 10.25 -3.11 -7.29
CA LEU A 184 8.84 -3.03 -7.70
C LEU A 184 7.94 -3.95 -6.88
N ALA A 185 8.39 -5.19 -6.65
CA ALA A 185 7.66 -6.16 -5.84
C ALA A 185 7.52 -5.69 -4.38
N ALA A 186 8.59 -5.15 -3.80
CA ALA A 186 8.60 -4.60 -2.46
C ALA A 186 7.68 -3.36 -2.34
N ASP A 187 7.68 -2.48 -3.34
CA ASP A 187 6.79 -1.33 -3.39
C ASP A 187 5.31 -1.75 -3.50
N ALA A 188 5.00 -2.73 -4.36
CA ALA A 188 3.66 -3.29 -4.47
C ALA A 188 3.20 -3.95 -3.17
N ALA A 189 4.09 -4.68 -2.48
CA ALA A 189 3.80 -5.30 -1.19
C ALA A 189 3.52 -4.26 -0.10
N ALA A 190 4.29 -3.18 -0.05
CA ALA A 190 4.06 -2.08 0.88
C ALA A 190 2.71 -1.39 0.61
N THR A 191 2.39 -1.14 -0.66
CA THR A 191 1.10 -0.59 -1.09
C THR A 191 -0.07 -1.49 -0.70
N PHE A 192 0.03 -2.79 -1.00
CA PHE A 192 -1.01 -3.75 -0.68
C PHE A 192 -1.21 -3.89 0.82
N LYS A 193 -0.11 -3.92 1.60
CA LYS A 193 -0.17 -3.89 3.06
C LYS A 193 -0.92 -2.67 3.56
N GLU A 194 -0.60 -1.48 3.06
CA GLU A 194 -1.25 -0.24 3.47
C GLU A 194 -2.75 -0.24 3.14
N LEU A 195 -3.11 -0.68 1.93
CA LEU A 195 -4.50 -0.82 1.49
C LEU A 195 -5.29 -1.76 2.42
N MET A 196 -4.69 -2.89 2.80
CA MET A 196 -5.31 -3.92 3.63
C MET A 196 -5.26 -3.64 5.14
N THR A 197 -4.62 -2.57 5.60
CA THR A 197 -4.46 -2.33 7.05
C THR A 197 -4.76 -0.92 7.52
N ARG A 198 -4.88 0.06 6.63
CA ARG A 198 -5.12 1.46 7.02
C ARG A 198 -6.55 1.72 7.49
N HIS A 199 -7.54 1.46 6.63
CA HIS A 199 -8.95 1.82 6.89
C HIS A 199 -9.72 0.61 7.43
N LYS A 200 -9.60 0.38 8.74
CA LYS A 200 -10.01 -0.86 9.40
C LYS A 200 -11.44 -1.30 9.09
N SER A 201 -12.42 -0.38 9.16
CA SER A 201 -13.82 -0.69 8.87
C SER A 201 -14.05 -1.04 7.40
N THR A 202 -13.43 -0.31 6.48
CA THR A 202 -13.52 -0.55 5.03
C THR A 202 -12.91 -1.89 4.64
N VAL A 203 -11.75 -2.23 5.22
CA VAL A 203 -11.11 -3.52 4.98
C VAL A 203 -11.95 -4.66 5.56
N ALA A 204 -12.51 -4.50 6.76
CA ALA A 204 -13.37 -5.50 7.37
C ALA A 204 -14.63 -5.78 6.53
N GLU A 205 -15.28 -4.71 6.03
CA GLU A 205 -16.41 -4.80 5.10
C GLU A 205 -16.03 -5.56 3.83
N PHE A 206 -14.90 -5.17 3.21
CA PHE A 206 -14.39 -5.83 2.00
C PHE A 206 -14.10 -7.30 2.24
N LEU A 207 -13.35 -7.66 3.28
CA LEU A 207 -12.95 -9.04 3.57
C LEU A 207 -14.17 -9.90 3.87
N THR A 208 -15.13 -9.42 4.67
CA THR A 208 -16.36 -10.17 4.99
C THR A 208 -17.15 -10.52 3.74
N LYS A 209 -17.20 -9.62 2.75
CA LYS A 209 -17.90 -9.84 1.47
C LYS A 209 -17.14 -10.76 0.51
N ASN A 210 -15.82 -10.84 0.62
CA ASN A 210 -14.93 -11.39 -0.40
C ASN A 210 -14.01 -12.52 0.09
N GLU A 211 -14.19 -12.97 1.33
CA GLU A 211 -13.27 -13.88 2.02
C GLU A 211 -12.93 -15.15 1.24
N ASP A 212 -13.91 -15.78 0.58
CA ASP A 212 -13.71 -17.07 -0.09
C ASP A 212 -12.67 -16.96 -1.22
N TRP A 213 -12.86 -16.03 -2.16
CA TRP A 213 -11.90 -15.85 -3.26
C TRP A 213 -10.62 -15.15 -2.78
N PHE A 214 -10.74 -14.19 -1.85
CA PHE A 214 -9.59 -13.42 -1.38
C PHE A 214 -8.59 -14.32 -0.69
N PHE A 215 -9.02 -15.15 0.26
CA PHE A 215 -8.11 -16.05 0.97
C PHE A 215 -7.68 -17.23 0.11
N ALA A 216 -8.49 -17.70 -0.84
CA ALA A 216 -8.03 -18.69 -1.81
C ALA A 216 -6.82 -18.18 -2.62
N ASP A 217 -6.92 -16.96 -3.16
CA ASP A 217 -5.81 -16.31 -3.88
C ASP A 217 -4.64 -15.96 -2.94
N TYR A 218 -4.91 -15.40 -1.77
CA TYR A 218 -3.89 -15.04 -0.79
C TYR A 218 -3.04 -16.25 -0.37
N ASN A 219 -3.70 -17.37 -0.09
CA ASN A 219 -3.06 -18.59 0.35
C ASN A 219 -2.23 -19.20 -0.78
N SER A 220 -2.86 -19.48 -1.92
CA SER A 220 -2.21 -20.16 -3.04
C SER A 220 -1.12 -19.33 -3.72
N LYS A 221 -1.32 -18.01 -3.84
CA LYS A 221 -0.38 -17.13 -4.56
C LYS A 221 0.69 -16.55 -3.65
N LEU A 222 0.43 -16.30 -2.36
CA LEU A 222 1.37 -15.60 -1.48
C LEU A 222 1.95 -16.49 -0.37
N LEU A 223 1.12 -17.19 0.41
CA LEU A 223 1.61 -18.04 1.51
C LEU A 223 2.32 -19.29 0.99
N GLU A 224 1.85 -19.85 -0.12
CA GLU A 224 2.44 -21.02 -0.78
C GLU A 224 3.41 -20.63 -1.92
N SER A 225 3.72 -19.33 -2.08
CA SER A 225 4.65 -18.85 -3.11
C SER A 225 6.02 -19.51 -2.98
N SER A 226 6.71 -19.79 -4.07
CA SER A 226 8.10 -20.26 -4.04
C SER A 226 9.08 -19.17 -3.57
N ASN A 227 8.70 -17.89 -3.64
CA ASN A 227 9.51 -16.76 -3.22
C ASN A 227 9.50 -16.58 -1.70
N TYR A 228 10.68 -16.72 -1.09
CA TYR A 228 10.89 -16.54 0.36
C TYR A 228 10.40 -15.18 0.88
N ILE A 229 10.71 -14.09 0.18
CA ILE A 229 10.35 -12.72 0.60
C ILE A 229 8.83 -12.56 0.57
N THR A 230 8.18 -13.03 -0.50
CA THR A 230 6.72 -13.04 -0.63
C THR A 230 6.08 -13.79 0.52
N ARG A 231 6.50 -15.04 0.79
CA ARG A 231 5.95 -15.83 1.92
C ARG A 231 6.11 -15.11 3.25
N ARG A 232 7.31 -14.58 3.52
CA ARG A 232 7.62 -13.84 4.76
C ARG A 232 6.74 -12.60 4.95
N GLN A 233 6.55 -11.81 3.90
CA GLN A 233 5.71 -10.61 3.96
C GLN A 233 4.22 -10.98 4.08
N ALA A 234 3.79 -12.02 3.38
CA ALA A 234 2.41 -12.49 3.40
C ALA A 234 2.01 -13.06 4.76
N ILE A 235 2.82 -13.92 5.38
CA ILE A 235 2.45 -14.46 6.70
C ILE A 235 2.34 -13.37 7.76
N LYS A 236 3.23 -12.37 7.71
CA LYS A 236 3.16 -11.20 8.59
C LYS A 236 1.89 -10.39 8.36
N LEU A 237 1.57 -10.09 7.10
CA LEU A 237 0.36 -9.34 6.74
C LEU A 237 -0.92 -10.11 7.12
N LEU A 238 -0.94 -11.43 6.97
CA LEU A 238 -2.05 -12.27 7.43
C LEU A 238 -2.25 -12.12 8.95
N GLY A 239 -1.15 -12.15 9.72
CA GLY A 239 -1.19 -11.84 11.15
C GLY A 239 -1.79 -10.46 11.45
N ASP A 240 -1.28 -9.41 10.77
CA ASP A 240 -1.79 -8.04 10.91
C ASP A 240 -3.30 -7.93 10.60
N ILE A 241 -3.81 -8.69 9.62
CA ILE A 241 -5.22 -8.72 9.24
C ILE A 241 -6.06 -9.46 10.28
N LEU A 242 -5.69 -10.69 10.64
CA LEU A 242 -6.51 -11.55 11.49
C LEU A 242 -6.51 -11.11 12.96
N LEU A 243 -5.45 -10.45 13.43
CA LEU A 243 -5.36 -9.92 14.80
C LEU A 243 -6.08 -8.58 14.96
N ASP A 244 -6.52 -7.93 13.89
CA ASP A 244 -7.29 -6.71 13.99
C ASP A 244 -8.70 -7.00 14.51
N ARG A 245 -9.10 -6.31 15.58
CA ARG A 245 -10.43 -6.47 16.21
C ARG A 245 -11.60 -6.28 15.24
N SER A 246 -11.42 -5.44 14.22
CA SER A 246 -12.45 -5.13 13.22
C SER A 246 -12.71 -6.34 12.31
N ASN A 247 -11.73 -7.24 12.18
CA ASN A 247 -11.78 -8.45 11.36
C ASN A 247 -12.16 -9.71 12.15
N SER A 248 -12.74 -9.58 13.35
CA SER A 248 -13.03 -10.73 14.24
C SER A 248 -13.91 -11.82 13.60
N ALA A 249 -14.92 -11.44 12.80
CA ALA A 249 -15.75 -12.38 12.05
C ALA A 249 -14.93 -13.15 11.00
N VAL A 250 -14.13 -12.42 10.21
CA VAL A 250 -13.22 -12.98 9.20
C VAL A 250 -12.19 -13.90 9.83
N MET A 251 -11.60 -13.48 10.95
CA MET A 251 -10.65 -14.30 11.72
C MET A 251 -11.29 -15.61 12.17
N THR A 252 -12.50 -15.54 12.74
CA THR A 252 -13.21 -16.72 13.24
C THR A 252 -13.47 -17.73 12.12
N LYS A 253 -13.86 -17.26 10.92
CA LYS A 253 -14.04 -18.13 9.75
C LYS A 253 -12.70 -18.70 9.28
N TYR A 254 -11.66 -17.86 9.16
CA TYR A 254 -10.35 -18.27 8.69
C TYR A 254 -9.74 -19.39 9.57
N VAL A 255 -9.83 -19.24 10.90
CA VAL A 255 -9.26 -20.20 11.87
C VAL A 255 -10.12 -21.45 12.08
N SER A 256 -11.26 -21.53 11.41
CA SER A 256 -12.13 -22.70 11.39
C SER A 256 -11.93 -23.56 10.13
N SER A 257 -11.04 -23.16 9.21
CA SER A 257 -10.74 -23.90 7.99
C SER A 257 -9.56 -24.86 8.17
N MET A 258 -9.80 -26.13 7.84
CA MET A 258 -8.78 -27.18 7.84
C MET A 258 -7.63 -26.91 6.87
N ASP A 259 -7.95 -26.42 5.67
CA ASP A 259 -6.95 -26.12 4.64
C ASP A 259 -6.04 -24.97 5.10
N ASN A 260 -6.61 -23.94 5.72
CA ASN A 260 -5.84 -22.84 6.28
C ASN A 260 -4.89 -23.34 7.38
N LEU A 261 -5.37 -24.20 8.30
CA LEU A 261 -4.52 -24.80 9.33
C LEU A 261 -3.35 -25.57 8.72
N ARG A 262 -3.59 -26.36 7.67
CA ARG A 262 -2.55 -27.15 6.99
C ARG A 262 -1.45 -26.26 6.42
N ILE A 263 -1.81 -25.14 5.79
CA ILE A 263 -0.83 -24.16 5.27
C ILE A 263 0.01 -23.61 6.41
N LEU A 264 -0.62 -23.18 7.50
CA LEU A 264 0.08 -22.63 8.66
C LEU A 264 0.99 -23.66 9.33
N MET A 265 0.57 -24.92 9.45
CA MET A 265 1.40 -26.00 9.97
C MET A 265 2.61 -26.30 9.07
N ASN A 266 2.49 -26.13 7.75
CA ASN A 266 3.63 -26.24 6.84
C ASN A 266 4.59 -25.05 7.01
N LEU A 267 4.07 -23.83 7.16
CA LEU A 267 4.90 -22.64 7.40
C LEU A 267 5.65 -22.70 8.75
N LEU A 268 5.07 -23.33 9.78
CA LEU A 268 5.78 -23.61 11.04
C LEU A 268 6.97 -24.56 10.89
N ARG A 269 7.04 -25.32 9.78
CA ARG A 269 8.13 -26.26 9.48
C ARG A 269 9.17 -25.70 8.51
N GLU A 270 9.00 -24.47 8.05
CA GLU A 270 9.96 -23.78 7.17
C GLU A 270 11.34 -23.67 7.83
N SER A 271 12.40 -23.60 7.03
CA SER A 271 13.77 -23.44 7.55
C SER A 271 14.02 -22.04 8.13
N SER A 272 13.27 -21.04 7.66
CA SER A 272 13.38 -19.66 8.14
C SER A 272 12.70 -19.47 9.50
N LYS A 273 13.51 -19.20 10.52
CA LYS A 273 13.02 -18.82 11.87
C LYS A 273 12.04 -17.65 11.83
N THR A 274 12.26 -16.66 10.97
CA THR A 274 11.35 -15.51 10.86
C THR A 274 9.97 -15.94 10.36
N ILE A 275 9.89 -16.83 9.37
CA ILE A 275 8.60 -17.36 8.91
C ILE A 275 7.95 -18.20 10.01
N GLN A 276 8.70 -19.03 10.73
CA GLN A 276 8.16 -19.83 11.83
C GLN A 276 7.54 -18.95 12.94
N ILE A 277 8.20 -17.85 13.33
CA ILE A 277 7.72 -16.92 14.35
C ILE A 277 6.42 -16.23 13.90
N GLU A 278 6.39 -15.71 12.67
CA GLU A 278 5.19 -15.05 12.13
C GLU A 278 4.04 -16.08 11.94
N ALA A 279 4.36 -17.30 11.49
CA ALA A 279 3.39 -18.39 11.39
C ALA A 279 2.83 -18.80 12.76
N PHE A 280 3.66 -18.76 13.82
CA PHE A 280 3.20 -19.00 15.18
C PHE A 280 2.15 -17.97 15.63
N HIS A 281 2.33 -16.69 15.30
CA HIS A 281 1.37 -15.63 15.65
C HIS A 281 -0.01 -15.83 15.01
N VAL A 282 -0.09 -16.47 13.85
CA VAL A 282 -1.37 -16.85 13.23
C VAL A 282 -1.86 -18.19 13.77
N PHE A 283 -0.98 -19.18 13.89
CA PHE A 283 -1.31 -20.53 14.39
C PHE A 283 -1.91 -20.51 15.79
N LYS A 284 -1.43 -19.63 16.68
CA LYS A 284 -2.00 -19.50 18.03
C LYS A 284 -3.50 -19.17 18.01
N LEU A 285 -4.01 -18.51 16.96
CA LEU A 285 -5.44 -18.20 16.83
C LEU A 285 -6.28 -19.46 16.59
N PHE A 286 -5.76 -20.45 15.84
CA PHE A 286 -6.42 -21.75 15.69
C PHE A 286 -6.52 -22.49 17.02
N VAL A 287 -5.44 -22.46 17.81
CA VAL A 287 -5.38 -23.13 19.11
C VAL A 287 -6.24 -22.40 20.16
N ALA A 288 -6.31 -21.08 20.11
CA ALA A 288 -7.11 -20.26 21.02
C ALA A 288 -8.62 -20.24 20.67
N ASN A 289 -9.03 -20.67 19.47
CA ASN A 289 -10.43 -20.66 19.05
C ASN A 289 -11.29 -21.56 19.97
N GLN A 290 -12.16 -20.97 20.79
CA GLN A 290 -13.01 -21.70 21.72
C GLN A 290 -14.00 -22.63 20.99
N ASN A 291 -14.43 -22.24 19.78
CA ASN A 291 -15.36 -22.97 18.93
C ASN A 291 -14.62 -23.75 17.81
N LYS A 292 -13.44 -24.29 18.13
CA LYS A 292 -12.66 -25.15 17.22
C LYS A 292 -13.51 -26.28 16.61
N PRO A 293 -13.58 -26.40 15.27
CA PRO A 293 -14.18 -27.55 14.60
C PRO A 293 -13.54 -28.88 15.00
N SER A 294 -14.28 -29.98 14.86
CA SER A 294 -13.81 -31.33 15.18
C SER A 294 -12.61 -31.72 14.33
N ASP A 295 -12.61 -31.44 13.02
CA ASP A 295 -11.49 -31.76 12.14
C ASP A 295 -10.20 -31.01 12.51
N ILE A 296 -10.31 -29.73 12.90
CA ILE A 296 -9.18 -28.95 13.44
C ILE A 296 -8.63 -29.60 14.72
N THR A 297 -9.52 -29.95 15.65
CA THR A 297 -9.15 -30.60 16.91
C THR A 297 -8.44 -31.93 16.63
N ASN A 298 -8.97 -32.74 15.72
CA ASN A 298 -8.43 -34.03 15.35
C ASN A 298 -7.03 -33.91 14.73
N ILE A 299 -6.78 -32.90 13.88
CA ILE A 299 -5.45 -32.64 13.32
C ILE A 299 -4.45 -32.26 14.41
N LEU A 300 -4.83 -31.38 15.35
CA LEU A 300 -3.96 -30.97 16.45
C LEU A 300 -3.64 -32.15 17.38
N VAL A 301 -4.62 -33.01 17.68
CA VAL A 301 -4.44 -34.23 18.49
C VAL A 301 -3.52 -35.23 17.77
N ALA A 302 -3.80 -35.52 16.50
CA ALA A 302 -3.02 -36.48 15.69
C ALA A 302 -1.55 -36.05 15.54
N ASN A 303 -1.28 -34.74 15.54
CA ASN A 303 0.07 -34.19 15.40
C ASN A 303 0.68 -33.72 16.73
N ARG A 304 0.03 -33.95 17.88
CA ARG A 304 0.39 -33.38 19.19
C ARG A 304 1.88 -33.49 19.50
N THR A 305 2.43 -34.71 19.50
CA THR A 305 3.83 -34.95 19.88
C THR A 305 4.81 -34.18 18.99
N LYS A 306 4.53 -34.12 17.68
CA LYS A 306 5.38 -33.40 16.71
C LYS A 306 5.25 -31.89 16.88
N LEU A 307 4.03 -31.38 17.08
CA LEU A 307 3.78 -29.96 17.33
C LEU A 307 4.45 -29.47 18.61
N LEU A 308 4.32 -30.21 19.72
CA LEU A 308 4.95 -29.83 20.99
C LEU A 308 6.47 -29.77 20.88
N ARG A 309 7.09 -30.73 20.18
CA ARG A 309 8.52 -30.70 19.90
C ARG A 309 8.91 -29.48 19.07
N LEU A 310 8.20 -29.25 17.96
CA LEU A 310 8.45 -28.11 17.08
C LEU A 310 8.34 -26.78 17.83
N LEU A 311 7.29 -26.58 18.64
CA LEU A 311 7.07 -25.36 19.42
C LEU A 311 8.15 -25.14 20.49
N ALA A 312 8.73 -26.20 21.07
CA ALA A 312 9.83 -26.06 22.02
C ALA A 312 11.10 -25.48 21.37
N ASP A 313 11.31 -25.79 20.09
CA ASP A 313 12.48 -25.35 19.32
C ASP A 313 12.33 -23.93 18.75
N ILE A 314 11.10 -23.44 18.58
CA ILE A 314 10.84 -22.06 18.12
C ILE A 314 11.19 -21.07 19.22
N LYS A 315 12.19 -20.23 18.93
CA LYS A 315 12.66 -19.15 19.81
C LYS A 315 12.93 -17.88 18.99
N PRO A 316 12.49 -16.70 19.47
CA PRO A 316 12.86 -15.43 18.87
C PRO A 316 14.35 -15.15 19.06
N ASP A 317 14.96 -14.39 18.15
CA ASP A 317 16.39 -14.03 18.24
C ASP A 317 16.70 -13.10 19.42
N LYS A 318 15.69 -12.37 19.91
CA LYS A 318 15.74 -11.52 21.09
C LYS A 318 14.73 -11.99 22.11
N GLU A 319 15.05 -11.84 23.38
CA GLU A 319 14.11 -12.12 24.47
C GLU A 319 12.81 -11.35 24.25
N ASN A 320 11.70 -12.10 24.26
CA ASN A 320 10.36 -11.56 24.08
C ASN A 320 9.42 -12.32 25.02
N GLU A 321 9.18 -11.74 26.20
CA GLU A 321 8.34 -12.33 27.24
C GLU A 321 6.91 -12.58 26.75
N SER A 322 6.36 -11.68 25.94
CA SER A 322 5.02 -11.86 25.36
C SER A 322 4.95 -13.07 24.44
N PHE A 323 5.99 -13.30 23.63
CA PHE A 323 6.05 -14.47 22.76
C PHE A 323 6.15 -15.77 23.57
N GLU A 324 7.01 -15.79 24.59
CA GLU A 324 7.17 -16.97 25.44
C GLU A 324 5.90 -17.28 26.25
N ALA A 325 5.18 -16.26 26.73
CA ALA A 325 3.88 -16.41 27.39
C ALA A 325 2.82 -17.02 26.44
N ASP A 326 2.68 -16.47 25.23
CA ASP A 326 1.79 -16.99 24.19
C ASP A 326 2.14 -18.45 23.86
N LYS A 327 3.42 -18.76 23.71
CA LYS A 327 3.92 -20.10 23.39
C LYS A 327 3.60 -21.09 24.50
N ALA A 328 3.83 -20.71 25.75
CA ALA A 328 3.50 -21.53 26.90
C ALA A 328 1.99 -21.83 26.98
N GLN A 329 1.14 -20.84 26.66
CA GLN A 329 -0.30 -21.05 26.58
C GLN A 329 -0.68 -22.03 25.46
N VAL A 330 -0.18 -21.82 24.24
CA VAL A 330 -0.44 -22.71 23.09
C VAL A 330 -0.01 -24.15 23.39
N VAL A 331 1.15 -24.34 24.01
CA VAL A 331 1.67 -25.65 24.43
C VAL A 331 0.73 -26.33 25.43
N ARG A 332 0.27 -25.61 26.46
CA ARG A 332 -0.67 -26.14 27.45
C ARG A 332 -2.01 -26.54 26.81
N GLU A 333 -2.53 -25.70 25.92
CA GLU A 333 -3.78 -25.97 25.22
C GLU A 333 -3.67 -27.24 24.37
N ILE A 334 -2.63 -27.37 23.54
CA ILE A 334 -2.42 -28.55 22.68
C ILE A 334 -2.25 -29.83 23.50
N ALA A 335 -1.54 -29.74 24.64
CA ALA A 335 -1.32 -30.88 25.53
C ALA A 335 -2.63 -31.36 26.19
N SER A 336 -3.56 -30.44 26.48
CA SER A 336 -4.83 -30.75 27.15
C SER A 336 -5.96 -31.17 26.20
N LEU A 337 -5.80 -30.97 24.89
CA LEU A 337 -6.80 -31.40 23.90
C LEU A 337 -7.15 -32.88 24.04
N LYS A 338 -8.42 -33.22 23.85
CA LYS A 338 -8.89 -34.60 23.74
C LYS A 338 -9.47 -34.80 22.36
N GLN A 339 -9.42 -36.02 21.85
CA GLN A 339 -10.08 -36.37 20.61
C GLN A 339 -11.58 -36.14 20.80
N ARG A 340 -12.20 -35.41 19.86
CA ARG A 340 -13.66 -35.24 19.83
C ARG A 340 -14.18 -36.24 18.82
N ASP A 341 -15.02 -37.17 19.28
CA ASP A 341 -15.69 -38.11 18.41
C ASP A 341 -16.51 -37.34 17.37
N ARG A 342 -16.53 -37.82 16.13
CA ARG A 342 -17.40 -37.27 15.08
C ARG A 342 -18.84 -37.61 15.48
N ALA A 343 -19.57 -36.62 15.98
CA ALA A 343 -21.02 -36.70 16.17
C ALA A 343 -21.73 -36.83 14.82
#